data_AF-A1RT98-F1
#
_entry.id   AF-A1RT98-F1
#
_cell.length_a   1.000
_cell.length_b   1.000
_cell.length_c   1.000
_cell.angle_alpha   90.00
_cell.angle_beta   90.00
_cell.angle_gamma   90.00
#
_symmetry.space_group_name_H-M   'P 1'
#
loop_
_entity.id
_entity.type
_entity.pdbx_description
1 polymer ?
#
loop_
_entity_poly.entity_id
_entity_poly.type
_entity_poly.pdbx_seq_one_letter_code
_entity_poly.pdbx_strand_id
1 'polypeptide(L)'
;MLLVLHLMYLQVLELSLLVIAVVALVLIVLFISRRQPPPPQDVVARYTPGEQEIIKQIGEIRERLEKIIPPYGKVGYIPSSLEELKDLLGFTYIKLGEKELGGRPPEVDRLEELETDFLQAKIGDFYVYVIKRGEKKLVAVGNQYLDYLTVRFLYEFLDYI
;
A
#
# COMPACT_ATOMS: atom_id res chain seq x y z
N MET A 1 31.21 -64.12 -10.24
CA MET A 1 31.93 -63.71 -9.01
C MET A 1 32.62 -62.34 -9.17
N LEU A 2 33.42 -62.12 -10.23
CA LEU A 2 34.08 -60.82 -10.49
C LEU A 2 33.13 -59.60 -10.58
N LEU A 3 31.96 -59.78 -11.21
CA LEU A 3 31.00 -58.70 -11.47
C LEU A 3 30.35 -58.17 -10.18
N VAL A 4 30.12 -59.04 -9.20
CA VAL A 4 29.57 -58.68 -7.86
C VAL A 4 30.60 -57.92 -7.03
N LEU A 5 31.88 -58.32 -7.11
CA LEU A 5 32.98 -57.61 -6.46
C LEU A 5 33.16 -56.19 -7.01
N HIS A 6 33.02 -56.02 -8.33
CA HIS A 6 33.11 -54.70 -8.97
C HIS A 6 31.95 -53.78 -8.58
N LEU A 7 30.73 -54.32 -8.51
CA LEU A 7 29.54 -53.59 -8.06
C LEU A 7 29.68 -53.12 -6.60
N MET A 8 30.17 -54.00 -5.73
CA MET A 8 30.38 -53.71 -4.31
C MET A 8 31.50 -52.68 -4.11
N TYR A 9 32.56 -52.72 -4.92
CA TYR A 9 33.63 -51.71 -4.89
C TYR A 9 33.12 -50.32 -5.31
N LEU A 10 32.30 -50.23 -6.37
CA LEU A 10 31.68 -48.96 -6.77
C LEU A 10 30.80 -48.39 -5.67
N GLN A 11 29.97 -49.21 -5.02
CA GLN A 11 29.09 -48.76 -3.94
C GLN A 11 29.87 -48.23 -2.73
N VAL A 12 30.97 -48.89 -2.34
CA VAL A 12 31.82 -48.42 -1.24
C VAL A 12 32.49 -47.08 -1.61
N LEU A 13 32.93 -46.95 -2.87
CA LEU A 13 33.53 -45.71 -3.37
C LEU A 13 32.53 -44.55 -3.36
N GLU A 14 31.31 -44.76 -3.88
CA GLU A 14 30.24 -43.75 -3.89
C GLU A 14 29.84 -43.34 -2.46
N LEU A 15 29.69 -44.31 -1.56
CA LEU A 15 29.37 -44.04 -0.16
C LEU A 15 30.47 -43.20 0.51
N SER A 16 31.74 -43.51 0.23
CA SER A 16 32.88 -42.75 0.76
C SER A 16 32.90 -41.32 0.23
N LEU A 17 32.57 -41.12 -1.06
CA LEU A 17 32.53 -39.81 -1.69
C LEU A 17 31.39 -38.95 -1.12
N LEU A 18 30.23 -39.57 -0.88
CA LEU A 18 29.08 -38.91 -0.26
C LEU A 18 29.37 -38.47 1.16
N VAL A 19 30.03 -39.31 1.97
CA VAL A 19 30.44 -38.94 3.33
C VAL A 19 31.39 -37.75 3.32
N ILE A 20 32.37 -37.73 2.42
CA ILE A 20 33.31 -36.60 2.28
C ILE A 20 32.58 -35.32 1.88
N ALA A 21 31.64 -35.40 0.95
CA ALA A 21 30.85 -34.24 0.50
C ALA A 21 30.01 -33.64 1.64
N VAL A 22 29.38 -34.49 2.46
CA VAL A 22 28.59 -34.04 3.63
C VAL A 22 29.48 -33.35 4.66
N VAL A 23 30.66 -33.91 4.97
CA VAL A 23 31.61 -33.29 5.90
C VAL A 23 32.09 -31.93 5.39
N ALA A 24 32.42 -31.83 4.09
CA ALA A 24 32.81 -30.57 3.48
C ALA A 24 31.70 -29.51 3.55
N LEU A 25 30.45 -29.89 3.29
CA LEU A 25 29.29 -29.00 3.39
C LEU A 25 29.14 -28.44 4.82
N VAL A 26 29.24 -29.30 5.83
CA VAL A 26 29.15 -28.89 7.25
C VAL A 26 30.26 -27.90 7.60
N LEU A 27 31.49 -28.14 7.14
CA LEU A 27 32.61 -27.22 7.36
C LEU A 27 32.38 -25.86 6.69
N ILE A 28 31.85 -25.83 5.47
CA ILE A 28 31.51 -24.60 4.76
C ILE A 28 30.43 -23.81 5.51
N VAL A 29 29.36 -24.48 5.96
CA VAL A 29 28.28 -23.83 6.72
C VAL A 29 28.81 -23.25 8.03
N LEU A 30 29.62 -24.00 8.78
CA LEU A 30 30.24 -23.51 10.01
C LEU A 30 31.17 -22.32 9.76
N PHE A 31 31.90 -22.35 8.65
CA PHE A 31 32.81 -21.27 8.27
C PHE A 31 32.07 -19.98 7.87
N ILE A 32 30.98 -20.09 7.12
CA ILE A 32 30.12 -18.96 6.75
C ILE A 32 29.41 -18.41 7.99
N SER A 33 28.87 -19.29 8.84
CA SER A 33 28.18 -18.88 10.07
C SER A 33 29.10 -18.11 11.03
N ARG A 34 30.38 -18.51 11.15
CA ARG A 34 31.38 -17.76 11.94
C ARG A 34 31.75 -16.39 11.37
N ARG A 35 31.50 -16.15 10.08
CA ARG A 35 31.81 -14.89 9.39
C ARG A 35 30.64 -13.93 9.30
N GLN A 36 29.44 -14.34 9.73
CA GLN A 36 28.32 -13.42 9.83
C GLN A 36 28.64 -12.42 10.94
N PRO A 37 28.73 -11.10 10.64
CA PRO A 37 28.76 -10.11 11.70
C PRO A 37 27.50 -10.31 12.56
N PRO A 38 27.57 -10.04 13.88
CA PRO A 38 26.38 -10.06 14.71
C PRO A 38 25.29 -9.21 14.02
N PRO A 39 24.01 -9.64 14.06
CA PRO A 39 22.92 -8.83 13.51
C PRO A 39 23.08 -7.40 14.06
N PRO A 40 22.83 -6.36 13.25
CA PRO A 40 22.95 -4.98 13.71
C PRO A 40 22.21 -4.89 15.04
N GLN A 41 22.95 -4.66 16.12
CA GLN A 41 22.31 -4.39 17.40
C GLN A 41 21.53 -3.11 17.15
N ASP A 42 20.20 -3.17 17.30
CA ASP A 42 19.38 -1.97 17.33
C ASP A 42 20.09 -1.00 18.26
N VAL A 43 20.55 0.11 17.69
CA VAL A 43 21.21 1.15 18.44
C VAL A 43 20.11 1.65 19.37
N VAL A 44 20.07 1.14 20.59
CA VAL A 44 19.26 1.69 21.67
C VAL A 44 19.89 3.03 21.96
N ALA A 45 19.55 4.01 21.15
CA ALA A 45 19.97 5.38 21.31
C ALA A 45 19.54 5.76 22.72
N ARG A 46 20.52 6.00 23.60
CA ARG A 46 20.24 6.52 24.94
C ARG A 46 19.80 7.95 24.76
N TYR A 47 18.50 8.13 24.58
CA TYR A 47 17.88 9.43 24.57
C TYR A 47 18.02 10.06 25.96
N THR A 48 18.46 11.30 25.99
CA THR A 48 18.42 12.14 27.18
C THR A 48 16.96 12.32 27.65
N PRO A 49 16.70 12.66 28.93
CA PRO A 49 15.34 12.85 29.42
C PRO A 49 14.51 13.87 28.60
N GLY A 50 15.16 14.90 28.04
CA GLY A 50 14.50 15.86 27.14
C GLY A 50 14.14 15.25 25.79
N GLU A 51 15.01 14.43 25.22
CA GLU A 51 14.73 13.72 23.95
C GLU A 51 13.64 12.66 24.12
N GLN A 52 13.53 12.02 25.29
CA GLN A 52 12.44 11.08 25.59
C GLN A 52 11.07 11.77 25.61
N GLU A 53 10.99 12.97 26.19
CA GLU A 53 9.75 13.75 26.19
C GLU A 53 9.35 14.19 24.78
N ILE A 54 10.32 14.59 23.94
CA ILE A 54 10.08 14.92 22.53
C ILE A 54 9.55 13.69 21.77
N ILE A 55 10.17 12.53 21.95
CA ILE A 55 9.74 11.29 21.29
C ILE A 55 8.33 10.90 21.74
N LYS A 56 8.02 11.04 23.02
CA LYS A 56 6.69 10.78 23.55
C LYS A 56 5.64 11.69 22.92
N GLN A 57 5.91 12.99 22.85
CA GLN A 57 5.00 13.95 22.21
C GLN A 57 4.83 13.68 20.71
N ILE A 58 5.91 13.33 20.00
CA ILE A 58 5.85 12.92 18.59
C ILE A 58 5.02 11.65 18.44
N GLY A 59 5.16 10.68 19.35
CA GLY A 59 4.35 9.46 19.36
C GLY A 59 2.87 9.73 19.54
N GLU A 60 2.50 10.58 20.50
CA GLU A 60 1.11 10.98 20.73
C GLU A 60 0.51 11.75 19.55
N ILE A 61 1.29 12.65 18.93
CA ILE A 61 0.89 13.38 17.73
C ILE A 61 0.71 12.42 16.55
N ARG A 62 1.64 11.46 16.37
CA ARG A 62 1.56 10.44 15.32
C ARG A 62 0.32 9.57 15.48
N GLU A 63 0.00 9.13 16.70
CA GLU A 63 -1.18 8.30 16.95
C GLU A 63 -2.49 9.08 16.66
N ARG A 64 -2.51 10.38 16.94
CA ARG A 64 -3.63 11.26 16.58
C ARG A 64 -3.74 11.48 15.07
N LEU A 65 -2.60 11.68 14.39
CA LEU A 65 -2.55 11.80 12.93
C LEU A 65 -2.99 10.51 12.23
N GLU A 66 -2.56 9.34 12.72
CA GLU A 66 -2.96 8.05 12.15
C GLU A 66 -4.47 7.80 12.22
N LYS A 67 -5.18 8.42 13.17
CA LYS A 67 -6.64 8.34 13.28
C LYS A 67 -7.38 9.29 12.33
N ILE A 68 -6.69 10.34 11.84
CA ILE A 68 -7.29 11.40 11.03
C ILE A 68 -7.00 11.19 9.53
N ILE A 69 -5.82 10.68 9.18
CA ILE A 69 -5.43 10.50 7.78
C ILE A 69 -6.24 9.32 7.18
N PRO A 70 -7.03 9.55 6.12
CA PRO A 70 -7.72 8.48 5.40
C PRO A 70 -6.71 7.42 4.96
N PRO A 71 -7.09 6.13 4.89
CA PRO A 71 -6.17 5.05 4.54
C PRO A 71 -5.39 5.30 3.24
N TYR A 72 -5.98 6.05 2.30
CA TYR A 72 -5.38 6.40 1.01
C TYR A 72 -4.28 7.49 1.09
N GLY A 73 -4.36 8.39 2.07
CA GLY A 73 -3.34 9.43 2.29
C GLY A 73 -2.07 8.95 2.99
N LYS A 74 -2.07 7.75 3.58
CA LYS A 74 -0.95 7.23 4.39
C LYS A 74 0.27 6.78 3.56
N VAL A 75 0.11 6.60 2.25
CA VAL A 75 1.12 5.96 1.38
C VAL A 75 1.55 6.82 0.19
N GLY A 76 1.02 8.04 0.05
CA GLY A 76 1.27 8.87 -1.16
C GLY A 76 0.71 8.23 -2.42
N TYR A 77 -0.26 7.33 -2.28
CA TYR A 77 -0.87 6.62 -3.39
C TYR A 77 -1.96 7.49 -4.01
N ILE A 78 -1.75 7.88 -5.27
CA ILE A 78 -2.74 8.56 -6.09
C ILE A 78 -3.24 7.52 -7.11
N PRO A 79 -4.54 7.23 -7.18
CA PRO A 79 -5.08 6.29 -8.15
C PRO A 79 -4.75 6.77 -9.56
N SER A 80 -4.37 5.83 -10.42
CA SER A 80 -3.92 6.11 -11.78
C SER A 80 -5.08 6.24 -12.77
N SER A 81 -6.29 5.85 -12.34
CA SER A 81 -7.47 5.76 -13.20
C SER A 81 -8.76 6.13 -12.47
N LEU A 82 -9.77 6.47 -13.26
CA LEU A 82 -11.11 6.79 -12.76
C LEU A 82 -11.82 5.54 -12.19
N GLU A 83 -11.55 4.37 -12.76
CA GLU A 83 -12.04 3.07 -12.31
C GLU A 83 -11.53 2.76 -10.90
N GLU A 84 -10.22 2.89 -10.70
CA GLU A 84 -9.58 2.66 -9.41
C GLU A 84 -10.10 3.65 -8.36
N LEU A 85 -10.26 4.93 -8.73
CA LEU A 85 -10.86 5.92 -7.83
C LEU A 85 -12.30 5.58 -7.42
N LYS A 86 -13.12 5.14 -8.38
CA LYS A 86 -14.50 4.72 -8.14
C LYS A 86 -14.55 3.58 -7.12
N ASP A 87 -13.73 2.56 -7.32
CA ASP A 87 -13.74 1.37 -6.48
C ASP A 87 -13.13 1.65 -5.10
N LEU A 88 -12.09 2.50 -5.04
CA LEU A 88 -11.43 2.93 -3.79
C LEU A 88 -12.39 3.69 -2.87
N LEU A 89 -13.17 4.61 -3.42
CA LEU A 89 -14.11 5.44 -2.68
C LEU A 89 -15.53 4.88 -2.66
N GLY A 90 -15.74 3.69 -3.24
CA GLY A 90 -17.04 3.01 -3.26
C GLY A 90 -18.14 3.83 -3.94
N PHE A 91 -17.79 4.62 -4.97
CA PHE A 91 -18.77 5.39 -5.71
C PHE A 91 -19.62 4.48 -6.60
N THR A 92 -20.93 4.68 -6.57
CA THR A 92 -21.88 4.00 -7.46
C THR A 92 -21.81 4.56 -8.88
N TYR A 93 -21.37 5.81 -9.00
CA TYR A 93 -21.25 6.55 -10.23
C TYR A 93 -20.09 7.54 -10.17
N ILE A 94 -19.34 7.68 -11.26
CA ILE A 94 -18.32 8.71 -11.41
C ILE A 94 -18.21 9.17 -12.87
N LYS A 95 -17.99 10.46 -13.08
CA LYS A 95 -17.79 11.09 -14.38
C LYS A 95 -16.66 12.10 -14.31
N LEU A 96 -15.77 12.06 -15.29
CA LEU A 96 -14.69 13.02 -15.51
C LEU A 96 -14.60 13.34 -17.00
N GLY A 97 -15.00 14.56 -17.38
CA GLY A 97 -15.14 14.93 -18.79
C GLY A 97 -16.14 14.02 -19.51
N GLU A 98 -15.71 13.41 -20.62
CA GLU A 98 -16.52 12.45 -21.39
C GLU A 98 -16.52 11.04 -20.81
N LYS A 99 -15.64 10.75 -19.84
CA LYS A 99 -15.52 9.41 -19.25
C LYS A 99 -16.51 9.25 -18.11
N GLU A 100 -17.38 8.25 -18.23
CA GLU A 100 -18.45 7.97 -17.29
C GLU A 100 -18.45 6.48 -16.89
N LEU A 101 -18.56 6.20 -15.59
CA LEU A 101 -18.52 4.84 -15.04
C LEU A 101 -19.63 4.65 -14.01
N GLY A 102 -20.29 3.49 -14.04
CA GLY A 102 -21.36 3.12 -13.12
C GLY A 102 -22.76 3.51 -13.60
N GLY A 103 -23.74 3.40 -12.72
CA GLY A 103 -25.15 3.69 -13.05
C GLY A 103 -25.48 5.15 -12.75
N ARG A 104 -25.74 5.95 -13.80
CA ARG A 104 -26.09 7.37 -13.68
C ARG A 104 -27.42 7.57 -12.92
N PRO A 105 -27.41 8.24 -11.76
CA PRO A 105 -28.65 8.53 -11.02
C PRO A 105 -29.42 9.70 -11.67
N PRO A 106 -30.77 9.70 -11.61
CA PRO A 106 -31.63 10.63 -12.36
C PRO A 106 -31.55 12.10 -11.90
N GLU A 107 -30.98 12.37 -10.72
CA GLU A 107 -30.90 13.72 -10.16
C GLU A 107 -29.52 14.39 -10.33
N VAL A 108 -28.55 13.67 -10.91
CA VAL A 108 -27.19 14.18 -11.09
C VAL A 108 -27.12 15.29 -12.13
N ASP A 109 -27.94 15.24 -13.18
CA ASP A 109 -27.88 16.18 -14.31
C ASP A 109 -27.97 17.64 -13.86
N ARG A 110 -28.91 17.94 -12.95
CA ARG A 110 -29.12 19.29 -12.42
C ARG A 110 -27.93 19.78 -11.60
N LEU A 111 -27.24 18.87 -10.90
CA LEU A 111 -26.08 19.21 -10.10
C LEU A 111 -24.81 19.31 -10.94
N GLU A 112 -24.70 18.47 -11.97
CA GLU A 112 -23.62 18.53 -12.94
C GLU A 112 -23.64 19.84 -13.74
N GLU A 113 -24.79 20.46 -13.98
CA GLU A 113 -24.85 21.76 -14.66
C GLU A 113 -24.39 22.94 -13.78
N LEU A 114 -24.27 22.75 -12.46
CA LEU A 114 -23.86 23.83 -11.56
C LEU A 114 -22.39 24.21 -11.79
N GLU A 115 -22.15 25.51 -11.99
CA GLU A 115 -20.81 26.09 -12.02
C GLU A 115 -20.34 26.39 -10.60
N THR A 116 -19.80 25.38 -9.93
CA THR A 116 -19.18 25.50 -8.61
C THR A 116 -17.85 24.77 -8.56
N ASP A 117 -16.92 25.30 -7.75
CA ASP A 117 -15.63 24.67 -7.48
C ASP A 117 -15.77 23.40 -6.62
N PHE A 118 -16.80 23.39 -5.78
CA PHE A 118 -17.12 22.29 -4.88
C PHE A 118 -18.61 22.22 -4.59
N LEU A 119 -19.16 21.01 -4.61
CA LEU A 119 -20.48 20.69 -4.09
C LEU A 119 -20.43 19.33 -3.44
N GLN A 120 -21.05 19.24 -2.27
CA GLN A 120 -21.36 17.99 -1.60
C GLN A 120 -22.79 18.10 -1.10
N ALA A 121 -23.71 17.43 -1.79
CA ALA A 121 -25.14 17.50 -1.53
C ALA A 121 -25.68 16.11 -1.24
N LYS A 122 -26.62 16.01 -0.28
CA LYS A 122 -27.36 14.77 -0.03
C LYS A 122 -28.65 14.78 -0.85
N ILE A 123 -28.85 13.74 -1.65
CA ILE A 123 -30.04 13.51 -2.46
C ILE A 123 -30.59 12.12 -2.13
N GLY A 124 -31.74 12.08 -1.45
CA GLY A 124 -32.30 10.84 -0.93
C GLY A 124 -31.31 10.12 -0.02
N ASP A 125 -30.94 8.91 -0.41
CA ASP A 125 -29.97 8.06 0.31
C ASP A 125 -28.52 8.21 -0.21
N PHE A 126 -28.30 9.03 -1.23
CA PHE A 126 -27.00 9.21 -1.87
C PHE A 126 -26.41 10.58 -1.58
N TYR A 127 -25.09 10.66 -1.65
CA TYR A 127 -24.34 11.91 -1.70
C TYR A 127 -23.81 12.13 -3.11
N VAL A 128 -24.03 13.34 -3.62
CA VAL A 128 -23.51 13.79 -4.91
C VAL A 128 -22.39 14.79 -4.67
N TYR A 129 -21.31 14.58 -5.41
CA TYR A 129 -20.07 15.33 -5.35
C TYR A 129 -19.82 15.99 -6.69
N VAL A 130 -19.61 17.30 -6.71
CA VAL A 130 -19.12 18.02 -7.88
C VAL A 130 -17.85 18.74 -7.47
N ILE A 131 -16.73 18.42 -8.12
CA ILE A 131 -15.42 18.95 -7.80
C ILE A 131 -14.81 19.47 -9.08
N LYS A 132 -14.54 20.78 -9.14
CA LYS A 132 -13.89 21.42 -10.28
C LYS A 132 -12.48 21.85 -9.92
N ARG A 133 -11.54 21.57 -10.80
CA ARG A 133 -10.14 21.95 -10.66
C ARG A 133 -9.60 22.35 -12.03
N GLY A 134 -9.42 23.67 -12.23
CA GLY A 134 -9.12 24.22 -13.55
C GLY A 134 -10.24 23.90 -14.54
N GLU A 135 -9.90 23.25 -15.65
CA GLU A 135 -10.85 22.82 -16.69
C GLU A 135 -11.47 21.44 -16.40
N LYS A 136 -10.96 20.70 -15.40
CA LYS A 136 -11.46 19.36 -15.07
C LYS A 136 -12.63 19.46 -14.10
N LYS A 137 -13.68 18.68 -14.39
CA LYS A 137 -14.86 18.54 -13.55
C LYS A 137 -15.11 17.07 -13.25
N LEU A 138 -15.00 16.71 -11.97
CA LEU A 138 -15.35 15.40 -11.45
C LEU A 138 -16.77 15.46 -10.87
N VAL A 139 -17.63 14.57 -11.31
CA VAL A 139 -18.94 14.32 -10.71
C VAL A 139 -18.94 12.90 -10.16
N ALA A 140 -19.24 12.71 -8.88
CA ALA A 140 -19.28 11.40 -8.27
C ALA A 140 -20.53 11.24 -7.41
N VAL A 141 -21.00 10.00 -7.25
CA VAL A 141 -22.11 9.67 -6.35
C VAL A 141 -21.75 8.45 -5.52
N GLY A 142 -22.06 8.50 -4.24
CA GLY A 142 -21.87 7.38 -3.32
C GLY A 142 -22.75 7.48 -2.08
N ASN A 143 -22.61 6.52 -1.17
CA ASN A 143 -23.48 6.39 0.00
C ASN A 143 -22.87 6.98 1.27
N GLN A 144 -21.61 7.39 1.20
CA GLN A 144 -20.84 7.94 2.32
C GLN A 144 -20.65 9.42 2.14
N TYR A 145 -20.60 10.18 3.24
CA TYR A 145 -20.18 11.57 3.28
C TYR A 145 -18.65 11.64 3.18
N LEU A 146 -18.10 12.47 2.28
CA LEU A 146 -16.65 12.68 2.21
C LEU A 146 -16.21 13.72 3.24
N ASP A 147 -15.22 13.36 4.05
CA ASP A 147 -14.55 14.30 4.94
C ASP A 147 -13.59 15.21 4.16
N TYR A 148 -13.10 16.26 4.84
CA TYR A 148 -12.22 17.26 4.25
C TYR A 148 -10.95 16.67 3.59
N LEU A 149 -10.34 15.65 4.19
CA LEU A 149 -9.11 15.06 3.66
C LEU A 149 -9.39 14.20 2.43
N THR A 150 -10.53 13.51 2.42
CA THR A 150 -10.95 12.76 1.23
C THR A 150 -11.31 13.70 0.07
N VAL A 151 -11.97 14.83 0.36
CA VAL A 151 -12.20 15.89 -0.64
C VAL A 151 -10.88 16.48 -1.14
N ARG A 152 -9.93 16.76 -0.23
CA ARG A 152 -8.60 17.26 -0.59
C ARG A 152 -7.85 16.30 -1.51
N PHE A 153 -7.92 15.00 -1.21
CA PHE A 153 -7.36 13.95 -2.04
C PHE A 153 -7.95 13.95 -3.47
N LEU A 154 -9.27 14.19 -3.61
CA LEU A 154 -9.89 14.30 -4.93
C LEU A 154 -9.38 15.49 -5.73
N TYR A 155 -9.07 16.62 -5.08
CA TYR A 155 -8.40 17.74 -5.74
C TYR A 155 -7.00 17.36 -6.24
N GLU A 156 -6.23 16.64 -5.43
CA GLU A 156 -4.88 16.19 -5.80
C GLU A 156 -4.90 15.17 -6.93
N PHE A 157 -5.88 14.27 -6.94
CA PHE A 157 -6.14 13.37 -8.07
C PHE A 157 -6.43 14.14 -9.37
N LEU A 158 -7.26 15.18 -9.30
CA LEU A 158 -7.57 16.01 -10.47
C LEU A 158 -6.35 16.79 -10.98
N ASP A 159 -5.46 17.24 -10.09
CA ASP A 159 -4.20 17.89 -10.46
C ASP A 159 -3.22 16.90 -11.14
N TYR A 160 -3.28 15.61 -10.78
CA TYR A 160 -2.40 14.57 -11.30
C TYR A 160 -2.75 14.05 -12.70
N ILE A 161 -4.04 13.86 -12.99
CA ILE A 161 -4.53 13.34 -14.29
C ILE A 161 -4.49 14.38 -15.40
#